data_AF-A0A2S9F5F8-F1
#
_entry.id   AF-A0A2S9F5F8-F1
#
_cell.length_a   1.000
_cell.length_b   1.000
_cell.length_c   1.000
_cell.angle_alpha   90.00
_cell.angle_beta   90.00
_cell.angle_gamma   90.00
#
_symmetry.space_group_name_H-M   'P 1'
#
loop_
_entity.id
_entity.type
_entity.pdbx_description
1 polymer ?
#
loop_
_entity_poly.entity_id
_entity_poly.type
_entity_poly.pdbx_seq_one_letter_code
_entity_poly.pdbx_strand_id
1 'polypeptide(L)'
;PLRHGHAIFIDSEWALTAISQKQFWPDVDLEQFGDGSVEGILSVDISAWDAPGPITGKVASACTKDEIRQEVWAQLVAHIDDGSLHADNVLAWFLDPAIEFPNPGAATNAEPLLINTKASWENRPDAVTAIPNLFLAADFVRSYTDLATMEGANEAARAAVNGILDATGSTQPRCAIHKLQEPRMFWPLRQLDRLRWKLGRRPAKSPFRLTDAGELRATGPVGRACLAAARFRGTRPLLTDSAPR
;
A
#
# COMPACT_ATOMS: atom_id res chain seq x y z
N PRO A 1 17.75 6.63 -13.97
CA PRO A 1 16.47 6.10 -13.41
C PRO A 1 15.30 6.90 -14.01
N LEU A 2 14.17 6.24 -14.33
CA LEU A 2 12.99 6.89 -14.93
C LEU A 2 12.42 8.01 -14.05
N ARG A 3 12.16 7.70 -12.77
CA ARG A 3 11.77 8.66 -11.72
C ARG A 3 12.33 8.21 -10.38
N HIS A 4 12.51 9.17 -9.47
CA HIS A 4 12.81 8.84 -8.08
C HIS A 4 11.53 8.36 -7.38
N GLY A 5 11.54 7.18 -6.76
CA GLY A 5 10.35 6.59 -6.14
C GLY A 5 9.51 5.71 -7.07
N HIS A 6 8.23 5.60 -6.73
CA HIS A 6 7.22 4.86 -7.49
C HIS A 6 6.58 5.77 -8.55
N ALA A 7 6.20 5.17 -9.68
CA ALA A 7 5.40 5.77 -10.73
C ALA A 7 4.02 5.12 -10.75
N ILE A 8 2.99 5.92 -10.98
CA ILE A 8 1.61 5.46 -11.14
C ILE A 8 1.17 5.90 -12.53
N PHE A 9 0.69 4.95 -13.33
CA PHE A 9 0.17 5.20 -14.67
C PHE A 9 -1.35 5.30 -14.57
N ILE A 10 -1.82 6.48 -14.12
CA ILE A 10 -3.19 6.66 -13.63
C ILE A 10 -4.28 6.33 -14.67
N ASP A 11 -4.00 6.54 -15.95
CA ASP A 11 -4.93 6.33 -17.06
C ASP A 11 -4.66 5.01 -17.81
N SER A 12 -3.73 4.18 -17.32
CA SER A 12 -3.44 2.90 -17.94
C SER A 12 -4.57 1.91 -17.70
N GLU A 13 -4.98 1.20 -18.73
CA GLU A 13 -6.11 0.27 -18.67
C GLU A 13 -5.87 -0.83 -17.64
N TRP A 14 -4.62 -1.24 -17.47
CA TRP A 14 -4.21 -2.25 -16.51
C TRP A 14 -3.81 -1.71 -15.13
N ALA A 15 -4.03 -0.41 -14.89
CA ALA A 15 -3.71 0.29 -13.65
C ALA A 15 -2.28 -0.01 -13.18
N LEU A 16 -1.34 0.22 -14.09
CA LEU A 16 0.07 -0.07 -13.89
C LEU A 16 0.66 0.85 -12.81
N THR A 17 1.53 0.26 -12.00
CA THR A 17 2.48 0.99 -11.15
C THR A 17 3.86 0.45 -11.40
N ALA A 18 4.89 1.29 -11.25
CA ALA A 18 6.26 0.83 -11.45
C ALA A 18 7.24 1.46 -10.46
N ILE A 19 8.38 0.81 -10.30
CA ILE A 19 9.49 1.29 -9.50
C ILE A 19 10.82 1.03 -10.23
N SER A 20 11.63 2.08 -10.38
CA SER A 20 13.00 1.94 -10.90
C SER A 20 13.91 1.54 -9.74
N GLN A 21 14.36 0.30 -9.67
CA GLN A 21 14.89 -0.26 -8.42
C GLN A 21 16.30 0.21 -8.06
N LYS A 22 17.21 0.44 -9.03
CA LYS A 22 18.65 0.74 -8.76
C LYS A 22 18.86 1.82 -7.70
N GLN A 23 17.99 2.83 -7.66
CA GLN A 23 18.07 3.93 -6.68
C GLN A 23 17.93 3.50 -5.22
N PHE A 24 17.39 2.31 -4.93
CA PHE A 24 17.21 1.76 -3.59
C PHE A 24 18.33 0.79 -3.18
N TRP A 25 19.24 0.50 -4.11
CA TRP A 25 20.37 -0.39 -3.89
C TRP A 25 21.69 0.34 -4.21
N PRO A 26 22.01 1.43 -3.48
CA PRO A 26 23.15 2.29 -3.80
C PRO A 26 24.50 1.57 -3.71
N ASP A 27 24.58 0.53 -2.89
CA ASP A 27 25.79 -0.27 -2.67
C ASP A 27 25.86 -1.50 -3.59
N VAL A 28 24.87 -1.69 -4.48
CA VAL A 28 24.84 -2.80 -5.43
C VAL A 28 25.19 -2.29 -6.81
N ASP A 29 26.35 -2.71 -7.29
CA ASP A 29 26.77 -2.47 -8.66
C ASP A 29 26.16 -3.52 -9.60
N LEU A 30 25.09 -3.14 -10.31
CA LEU A 30 24.37 -4.04 -11.21
C LEU A 30 25.22 -4.51 -12.40
N GLU A 31 26.27 -3.77 -12.76
CA GLU A 31 27.20 -4.13 -13.85
C GLU A 31 28.12 -5.31 -13.46
N GLN A 32 28.12 -5.74 -12.19
CA GLN A 32 28.82 -6.96 -11.76
C GLN A 32 27.99 -8.24 -11.95
N PHE A 33 26.74 -8.12 -12.40
CA PHE A 33 25.83 -9.25 -12.61
C PHE A 33 25.57 -9.51 -14.09
N GLY A 34 25.17 -10.74 -14.42
CA GLY A 34 24.88 -11.15 -15.80
C GLY A 34 26.12 -11.03 -16.70
N ASP A 35 25.96 -10.36 -17.84
CA ASP A 35 27.04 -10.03 -18.78
C ASP A 35 27.63 -8.63 -18.55
N GLY A 36 27.23 -7.95 -17.47
CA GLY A 36 27.65 -6.61 -17.10
C GLY A 36 26.96 -5.47 -17.85
N SER A 37 25.97 -5.75 -18.67
CA SER A 37 25.19 -4.71 -19.37
C SER A 37 24.04 -4.12 -18.55
N VAL A 38 23.73 -4.70 -17.38
CA VAL A 38 22.55 -4.32 -16.58
C VAL A 38 22.77 -3.00 -15.84
N GLU A 39 22.20 -1.93 -16.38
CA GLU A 39 22.30 -0.61 -15.75
C GLU A 39 21.19 -0.31 -14.74
N GLY A 40 20.12 -1.11 -14.72
CA GLY A 40 18.95 -0.87 -13.87
C GLY A 40 17.88 -1.96 -14.01
N ILE A 41 16.91 -1.92 -13.09
CA ILE A 41 15.75 -2.81 -13.09
C ILE A 41 14.49 -1.93 -12.98
N LEU A 42 13.51 -2.18 -13.84
CA LEU A 42 12.17 -1.61 -13.74
C LEU A 42 11.21 -2.74 -13.36
N SER A 43 10.59 -2.64 -12.19
CA SER A 43 9.55 -3.56 -11.75
C SER A 43 8.20 -2.88 -11.92
N VAL A 44 7.22 -3.65 -12.37
CA VAL A 44 5.89 -3.16 -12.77
C VAL A 44 4.84 -4.10 -12.20
N ASP A 45 3.84 -3.53 -11.53
CA ASP A 45 2.69 -4.26 -11.02
C ASP A 45 1.47 -3.99 -11.92
N ILE A 46 0.68 -5.04 -12.15
CA ILE A 46 -0.57 -4.99 -12.90
C ILE A 46 -1.71 -5.13 -11.88
N SER A 47 -2.46 -4.05 -11.67
CA SER A 47 -3.52 -4.06 -10.64
C SER A 47 -4.89 -4.45 -11.20
N ALA A 48 -5.19 -4.12 -12.46
CA ALA A 48 -6.48 -4.42 -13.08
C ALA A 48 -6.38 -5.66 -13.98
N TRP A 49 -6.49 -6.84 -13.36
CA TRP A 49 -6.32 -8.14 -14.04
C TRP A 49 -7.54 -8.56 -14.90
N ASP A 50 -8.68 -7.91 -14.69
CA ASP A 50 -9.98 -8.16 -15.30
C ASP A 50 -10.38 -7.09 -16.34
N ALA A 51 -9.52 -6.09 -16.58
CA ALA A 51 -9.72 -5.07 -17.59
C ALA A 51 -9.11 -5.50 -18.95
N PRO A 52 -9.82 -5.30 -20.07
CA PRO A 52 -9.25 -5.58 -21.39
C PRO A 52 -8.10 -4.61 -21.71
N GLY A 53 -6.98 -5.14 -22.20
CA GLY A 53 -5.83 -4.35 -22.62
C GLY A 53 -6.01 -3.72 -24.00
N PRO A 54 -5.32 -2.61 -24.30
CA PRO A 54 -5.47 -1.87 -25.55
C PRO A 54 -4.86 -2.59 -26.78
N ILE A 55 -3.92 -3.52 -26.61
CA ILE A 55 -3.22 -4.17 -27.73
C ILE A 55 -3.93 -5.43 -28.20
N THR A 56 -4.30 -6.30 -27.27
CA THR A 56 -4.90 -7.61 -27.53
C THR A 56 -6.41 -7.59 -27.38
N GLY A 57 -6.97 -6.61 -26.66
CA GLY A 57 -8.38 -6.57 -26.27
C GLY A 57 -8.76 -7.60 -25.20
N LYS A 58 -7.79 -8.36 -24.66
CA LYS A 58 -8.01 -9.41 -23.66
C LYS A 58 -7.75 -8.89 -22.25
N VAL A 59 -8.39 -9.52 -21.27
CA VAL A 59 -8.01 -9.39 -19.86
C VAL A 59 -6.71 -10.14 -19.58
N ALA A 60 -5.92 -9.71 -18.59
CA ALA A 60 -4.61 -10.28 -18.32
C ALA A 60 -4.64 -11.80 -18.06
N SER A 61 -5.69 -12.33 -17.41
CA SER A 61 -5.85 -13.79 -17.18
C SER A 61 -6.10 -14.61 -18.45
N ALA A 62 -6.49 -13.97 -19.54
CA ALA A 62 -6.72 -14.60 -20.84
C ALA A 62 -5.54 -14.41 -21.82
N CYS A 63 -4.52 -13.68 -21.40
CA CYS A 63 -3.31 -13.45 -22.18
C CYS A 63 -2.30 -14.59 -22.00
N THR A 64 -1.46 -14.81 -23.00
CA THR A 64 -0.20 -15.54 -22.82
C THR A 64 0.83 -14.67 -22.09
N LYS A 65 1.93 -15.29 -21.64
CA LYS A 65 3.06 -14.56 -21.02
C LYS A 65 3.60 -13.45 -21.93
N ASP A 66 3.72 -13.71 -23.23
CA ASP A 66 4.22 -12.74 -24.21
C ASP A 66 3.20 -11.64 -24.50
N GLU A 67 1.91 -11.97 -24.53
CA GLU A 67 0.83 -10.97 -24.66
C GLU A 67 0.79 -10.03 -23.46
N ILE A 68 0.98 -10.54 -22.23
CA ILE A 68 1.10 -9.69 -21.03
C ILE A 68 2.29 -8.74 -21.16
N ARG A 69 3.45 -9.24 -21.57
CA ARG A 69 4.64 -8.40 -21.79
C ARG A 69 4.35 -7.29 -22.80
N GLN A 70 3.71 -7.64 -23.92
CA GLN A 70 3.41 -6.69 -24.99
C GLN A 70 2.46 -5.58 -24.52
N GLU A 71 1.40 -5.95 -23.80
CA GLU A 71 0.43 -5.01 -23.24
C GLU A 71 1.07 -4.06 -22.22
N VAL A 72 1.83 -4.60 -21.26
CA VAL A 72 2.55 -3.79 -20.27
C VAL A 72 3.51 -2.83 -20.96
N TRP A 73 4.33 -3.30 -21.90
CA TRP A 73 5.29 -2.46 -22.60
C TRP A 73 4.60 -1.33 -23.37
N ALA A 74 3.53 -1.64 -24.11
CA ALA A 74 2.79 -0.63 -24.87
C ALA A 74 2.18 0.45 -23.97
N GLN A 75 1.56 0.05 -22.86
CA GLN A 75 0.99 0.98 -21.90
C GLN A 75 2.08 1.85 -21.23
N LEU A 76 3.23 1.27 -20.86
CA LEU A 76 4.36 2.05 -20.32
C LEU A 76 4.86 3.11 -21.30
N VAL A 77 5.09 2.73 -22.57
CA VAL A 77 5.55 3.64 -23.62
C VAL A 77 4.54 4.76 -23.85
N ALA A 78 3.26 4.42 -23.96
CA ALA A 78 2.19 5.40 -24.21
C ALA A 78 2.03 6.43 -23.09
N HIS A 79 2.33 6.07 -21.84
CA HIS A 79 2.15 6.97 -20.70
C HIS A 79 3.41 7.76 -20.32
N ILE A 80 4.60 7.22 -20.60
CA ILE A 80 5.85 7.97 -20.43
C ILE A 80 6.04 8.97 -21.57
N ASP A 81 5.81 8.55 -22.82
CA ASP A 81 5.74 9.37 -24.04
C ASP A 81 6.82 10.47 -24.19
N ASP A 82 7.99 10.28 -23.58
CA ASP A 82 9.13 11.23 -23.64
C ASP A 82 10.28 10.68 -24.50
N GLY A 83 10.07 9.53 -25.14
CA GLY A 83 11.06 8.84 -25.95
C GLY A 83 12.16 8.12 -25.16
N SER A 84 12.11 8.07 -23.83
CA SER A 84 13.15 7.42 -23.01
C SER A 84 13.09 5.89 -23.01
N LEU A 85 11.94 5.31 -23.37
CA LEU A 85 11.73 3.86 -23.40
C LEU A 85 11.96 3.29 -24.81
N HIS A 86 13.03 2.54 -24.96
CA HIS A 86 13.34 1.78 -26.17
C HIS A 86 13.36 0.29 -25.89
N ALA A 87 12.84 -0.52 -26.81
CA ALA A 87 12.86 -1.97 -26.69
C ALA A 87 14.30 -2.53 -26.59
N ASP A 88 15.25 -1.86 -27.24
CA ASP A 88 16.67 -2.19 -27.20
C ASP A 88 17.30 -2.00 -25.80
N ASN A 89 16.64 -1.26 -24.90
CA ASN A 89 17.07 -1.11 -23.51
C ASN A 89 16.61 -2.29 -22.62
N VAL A 90 15.83 -3.23 -23.16
CA VAL A 90 15.30 -4.38 -22.41
C VAL A 90 16.18 -5.60 -22.63
N LEU A 91 17.19 -5.76 -21.78
CA LEU A 91 18.13 -6.88 -21.82
C LEU A 91 17.44 -8.22 -21.52
N ALA A 92 16.54 -8.22 -20.54
CA ALA A 92 15.75 -9.37 -20.14
C ALA A 92 14.46 -8.90 -19.47
N TRP A 93 13.49 -9.82 -19.36
CA TRP A 93 12.25 -9.59 -18.63
C TRP A 93 11.83 -10.89 -17.95
N PHE A 94 11.03 -10.75 -16.90
CA PHE A 94 10.55 -11.84 -16.10
C PHE A 94 9.11 -11.53 -15.67
N LEU A 95 8.25 -12.55 -15.75
CA LEU A 95 6.91 -12.49 -15.17
C LEU A 95 6.94 -13.35 -13.90
N ASP A 96 6.26 -12.89 -12.87
CA ASP A 96 6.10 -13.59 -11.59
C ASP A 96 5.75 -15.09 -11.81
N PRO A 97 6.51 -16.03 -11.22
CA PRO A 97 6.29 -17.46 -11.41
C PRO A 97 4.97 -17.95 -10.77
N ALA A 98 4.37 -17.18 -9.85
CA ALA A 98 3.05 -17.47 -9.32
C ALA A 98 1.94 -17.26 -10.37
N ILE A 99 2.22 -16.57 -11.47
CA ILE A 99 1.32 -16.53 -12.63
C ILE A 99 1.59 -17.76 -13.50
N GLU A 100 0.77 -18.79 -13.28
CA GLU A 100 0.86 -20.06 -13.98
C GLU A 100 -0.01 -20.07 -15.24
N PHE A 101 0.46 -20.75 -16.29
CA PHE A 101 -0.26 -20.91 -17.56
C PHE A 101 -0.51 -22.41 -17.81
N PRO A 102 -1.50 -23.02 -17.13
CA PRO A 102 -1.81 -24.44 -17.33
C PRO A 102 -2.28 -24.70 -18.77
N ASN A 103 -1.86 -25.84 -19.34
CA ASN A 103 -2.30 -26.28 -20.66
C ASN A 103 -3.13 -27.58 -20.56
N PRO A 104 -4.44 -27.58 -20.90
CA PRO A 104 -5.26 -26.44 -21.29
C PRO A 104 -5.76 -25.64 -20.07
N GLY A 105 -5.83 -24.30 -20.17
CA GLY A 105 -6.35 -23.47 -19.08
C GLY A 105 -6.12 -21.97 -19.26
N ALA A 106 -6.82 -21.16 -18.46
CA ALA A 106 -6.56 -19.73 -18.32
C ALA A 106 -5.41 -19.51 -17.33
N ALA A 107 -4.76 -18.34 -17.39
CA ALA A 107 -3.70 -18.02 -16.44
C ALA A 107 -4.26 -17.96 -15.02
N THR A 108 -3.54 -18.55 -14.07
CA THR A 108 -3.94 -18.63 -12.66
C THR A 108 -2.88 -17.98 -11.79
N ASN A 109 -3.29 -17.17 -10.82
CA ASN A 109 -2.40 -16.65 -9.79
C ASN A 109 -2.39 -17.61 -8.59
N ALA A 110 -1.27 -18.31 -8.38
CA ALA A 110 -1.05 -19.24 -7.28
C ALA A 110 -0.90 -18.53 -5.92
N GLU A 111 -0.52 -17.24 -5.92
CA GLU A 111 -0.27 -16.44 -4.73
C GLU A 111 -1.14 -15.17 -4.76
N PRO A 112 -2.48 -15.29 -4.68
CA PRO A 112 -3.34 -14.12 -4.65
C PRO A 112 -3.04 -13.28 -3.40
N LEU A 113 -2.76 -11.99 -3.62
CA LEU A 113 -2.46 -11.07 -2.55
C LEU A 113 -3.64 -10.97 -1.57
N LEU A 114 -3.35 -11.03 -0.27
CA LEU A 114 -4.36 -10.79 0.75
C LEU A 114 -4.78 -9.32 0.73
N ILE A 115 -5.97 -9.06 0.18
CA ILE A 115 -6.57 -7.73 0.18
C ILE A 115 -7.71 -7.69 1.19
N ASN A 116 -7.73 -6.65 2.02
CA ASN A 116 -8.81 -6.42 2.96
C ASN A 116 -10.13 -6.17 2.22
N THR A 117 -11.05 -7.12 2.28
CA THR A 117 -12.42 -6.94 1.79
C THR A 117 -13.31 -6.38 2.88
N LYS A 118 -14.46 -5.82 2.48
CA LYS A 118 -15.43 -5.26 3.43
C LYS A 118 -15.82 -6.30 4.48
N ALA A 119 -15.70 -5.94 5.75
CA ALA A 119 -16.01 -6.79 6.90
C ALA A 119 -15.16 -8.06 7.05
N SER A 120 -14.03 -8.19 6.35
CA SER A 120 -13.14 -9.36 6.49
C SER A 120 -12.50 -9.45 7.88
N TRP A 121 -12.33 -8.33 8.57
CA TRP A 121 -11.69 -8.23 9.88
C TRP A 121 -12.30 -9.18 10.93
N GLU A 122 -13.63 -9.28 10.98
CA GLU A 122 -14.34 -10.12 11.95
C GLU A 122 -14.07 -11.61 11.72
N ASN A 123 -13.76 -12.01 10.48
CA ASN A 123 -13.46 -13.39 10.10
C ASN A 123 -11.99 -13.79 10.32
N ARG A 124 -11.12 -12.82 10.61
CA ARG A 124 -9.70 -13.12 10.87
C ARG A 124 -9.55 -13.80 12.23
N PRO A 125 -8.59 -14.72 12.41
CA PRO A 125 -8.28 -15.29 13.71
C PRO A 125 -7.43 -14.32 14.55
N ASP A 126 -7.48 -14.51 15.88
CA ASP A 126 -6.48 -13.95 16.78
C ASP A 126 -5.18 -14.78 16.74
N ALA A 127 -4.06 -14.19 17.15
CA ALA A 127 -2.75 -14.88 17.13
C ALA A 127 -2.69 -16.08 18.09
N VAL A 128 -3.42 -16.01 19.21
CA VAL A 128 -3.56 -17.10 20.17
C VAL A 128 -4.83 -17.87 19.85
N THR A 129 -4.69 -19.16 19.55
CA THR A 129 -5.82 -20.01 19.17
C THR A 129 -6.40 -20.74 20.39
N ALA A 130 -7.53 -21.43 20.20
CA ALA A 130 -8.09 -22.31 21.22
C ALA A 130 -7.26 -23.59 21.45
N ILE A 131 -6.34 -23.92 20.53
CA ILE A 131 -5.43 -25.05 20.65
C ILE A 131 -4.19 -24.56 21.42
N PRO A 132 -3.91 -25.06 22.65
CA PRO A 132 -2.96 -24.42 23.57
C PRO A 132 -1.52 -24.29 23.06
N ASN A 133 -1.14 -25.09 22.07
CA ASN A 133 0.21 -25.13 21.49
C ASN A 133 0.22 -24.74 20.00
N LEU A 134 -0.84 -24.10 19.49
CA LEU A 134 -0.91 -23.57 18.13
C LEU A 134 -1.12 -22.05 18.17
N PHE A 135 -0.21 -21.33 17.52
CA PHE A 135 -0.22 -19.87 17.42
C PHE A 135 -0.11 -19.47 15.96
N LEU A 136 -0.71 -18.34 15.59
CA LEU A 136 -0.78 -17.85 14.22
C LEU A 136 -0.07 -16.50 14.09
N ALA A 137 0.72 -16.34 13.03
CA ALA A 137 1.38 -15.09 12.67
C ALA A 137 1.43 -14.95 11.15
N ALA A 138 0.72 -13.96 10.61
CA ALA A 138 0.65 -13.60 9.20
C ALA A 138 -0.24 -12.35 9.03
N ASP A 139 -0.32 -11.81 7.81
CA ASP A 139 -1.20 -10.67 7.49
C ASP A 139 -2.70 -10.95 7.67
N PHE A 140 -3.11 -12.22 7.63
CA PHE A 140 -4.50 -12.61 7.88
C PHE A 140 -4.87 -12.66 9.36
N VAL A 141 -3.91 -12.55 10.27
CA VAL A 141 -4.14 -12.53 11.72
C VAL A 141 -4.57 -11.12 12.14
N ARG A 142 -5.48 -11.02 13.11
CA ARG A 142 -5.92 -9.71 13.63
C ARG A 142 -4.74 -8.96 14.29
N SER A 143 -4.39 -7.82 13.71
CA SER A 143 -3.44 -6.82 14.23
C SER A 143 -4.02 -5.40 14.21
N TYR A 144 -3.58 -4.51 15.09
CA TYR A 144 -4.03 -3.10 15.10
C TYR A 144 -3.66 -2.35 13.82
N THR A 145 -2.63 -2.79 13.12
CA THR A 145 -2.25 -2.28 11.79
C THR A 145 -3.34 -2.53 10.74
N ASP A 146 -4.05 -3.67 10.81
CA ASP A 146 -5.15 -4.09 9.92
C ASP A 146 -4.87 -3.79 8.43
N LEU A 147 -3.66 -4.09 7.97
CA LEU A 147 -3.22 -3.92 6.59
C LEU A 147 -2.19 -4.99 6.25
N ALA A 148 -2.28 -5.59 5.06
CA ALA A 148 -1.28 -6.54 4.56
C ALA A 148 0.03 -5.81 4.31
N THR A 149 0.94 -5.89 5.28
CA THR A 149 2.18 -5.12 5.36
C THR A 149 3.18 -5.86 6.22
N MET A 150 4.46 -5.60 5.99
CA MET A 150 5.52 -6.16 6.84
C MET A 150 5.32 -5.77 8.32
N GLU A 151 4.82 -4.56 8.59
CA GLU A 151 4.48 -4.09 9.94
C GLU A 151 3.34 -4.90 10.56
N GLY A 152 2.28 -5.16 9.79
CA GLY A 152 1.14 -5.98 10.22
C GLY A 152 1.55 -7.43 10.53
N ALA A 153 2.33 -8.06 9.65
CA ALA A 153 2.89 -9.39 9.86
C ALA A 153 3.79 -9.45 11.10
N ASN A 154 4.66 -8.45 11.29
CA ASN A 154 5.51 -8.34 12.47
C ASN A 154 4.69 -8.15 13.76
N GLU A 155 3.65 -7.31 13.74
CA GLU A 155 2.76 -7.14 14.89
C GLU A 155 2.05 -8.44 15.25
N ALA A 156 1.55 -9.20 14.26
CA ALA A 156 0.95 -10.51 14.47
C ALA A 156 1.95 -11.52 15.08
N ALA A 157 3.20 -11.51 14.61
CA ALA A 157 4.26 -12.34 15.19
C ALA A 157 4.54 -12.00 16.66
N ARG A 158 4.58 -10.71 17.02
CA ARG A 158 4.72 -10.28 18.42
C ARG A 158 3.56 -10.77 19.29
N ALA A 159 2.34 -10.77 18.77
CA ALA A 159 1.18 -11.33 19.46
C ALA A 159 1.29 -12.85 19.65
N ALA A 160 1.73 -13.58 18.62
CA ALA A 160 1.96 -15.03 18.71
C ALA A 160 3.04 -15.39 19.73
N VAL A 161 4.17 -14.69 19.71
CA VAL A 161 5.26 -14.89 20.69
C VAL A 161 4.78 -14.63 22.12
N ASN A 162 3.97 -13.60 22.35
CA ASN A 162 3.37 -13.36 23.65
C ASN A 162 2.48 -14.52 24.12
N GLY A 163 1.75 -15.16 23.21
CA GLY A 163 1.00 -16.39 23.49
C GLY A 163 1.89 -17.57 23.86
N ILE A 164 3.03 -17.74 23.17
CA ILE A 164 4.01 -18.78 23.49
C ILE A 164 4.60 -18.57 24.89
N LEU A 165 4.95 -17.32 25.24
CA LEU A 165 5.46 -17.00 26.58
C LEU A 165 4.44 -17.36 27.67
N ASP A 166 3.15 -17.05 27.45
CA ASP A 166 2.08 -17.40 28.37
C ASP A 166 1.91 -18.92 28.52
N ALA A 167 1.84 -19.64 27.39
CA ALA A 167 1.62 -21.09 27.39
C ALA A 167 2.79 -21.88 28.00
N THR A 168 4.01 -21.33 27.94
CA THR A 168 5.21 -21.95 28.51
C THR A 168 5.49 -21.52 29.95
N GLY A 169 4.71 -20.58 30.51
CA GLY A 169 4.96 -20.00 31.82
C GLY A 169 6.28 -19.23 31.90
N SER A 170 6.75 -18.68 30.78
CA SER A 170 8.01 -17.95 30.70
C SER A 170 7.95 -16.61 31.43
N THR A 171 9.02 -16.25 32.13
CA THR A 171 9.17 -14.98 32.85
C THR A 171 9.82 -13.88 32.00
N GLN A 172 10.11 -14.16 30.74
CA GLN A 172 10.70 -13.18 29.82
C GLN A 172 9.72 -12.03 29.52
N PRO A 173 10.21 -10.82 29.20
CA PRO A 173 9.36 -9.70 28.88
C PRO A 173 8.55 -9.94 27.60
N ARG A 174 7.31 -9.45 27.60
CA ARG A 174 6.42 -9.52 26.43
C ARG A 174 6.92 -8.61 25.30
N CYS A 175 6.68 -9.03 24.07
CA CYS A 175 6.79 -8.17 22.90
C CYS A 175 5.75 -7.04 22.98
N ALA A 176 6.17 -5.81 22.72
CA ALA A 176 5.24 -4.68 22.69
C ALA A 176 4.26 -4.81 21.51
N ILE A 177 3.03 -4.36 21.71
CA ILE A 177 2.01 -4.26 20.66
C ILE A 177 1.43 -2.86 20.73
N HIS A 178 1.39 -2.17 19.60
CA HIS A 178 1.06 -0.75 19.54
C HIS A 178 -0.32 -0.58 18.93
N LYS A 179 -1.26 -0.03 19.70
CA LYS A 179 -2.57 0.34 19.18
C LYS A 179 -2.47 1.65 18.40
N LEU A 180 -3.29 1.80 17.36
CA LEU A 180 -3.47 3.09 16.70
C LEU A 180 -3.91 4.13 17.74
N GLN A 181 -3.09 5.16 17.91
CA GLN A 181 -3.38 6.28 18.79
C GLN A 181 -4.02 7.41 17.99
N GLU A 182 -5.27 7.72 18.29
CA GLU A 182 -5.95 8.84 17.67
C GLU A 182 -5.88 10.08 18.57
N PRO A 183 -5.53 11.26 18.02
CA PRO A 183 -5.51 12.49 18.80
C PRO A 183 -6.87 12.78 19.44
N ARG A 184 -6.89 12.94 20.77
CA ARG A 184 -8.14 13.20 21.53
C ARG A 184 -8.90 14.43 21.06
N MET A 185 -8.19 15.43 20.52
CA MET A 185 -8.79 16.65 19.98
C MET A 185 -9.79 16.38 18.84
N PHE A 186 -9.65 15.27 18.11
CA PHE A 186 -10.57 14.90 17.02
C PHE A 186 -11.74 14.04 17.47
N TRP A 187 -11.78 13.61 18.74
CA TRP A 187 -12.88 12.78 19.25
C TRP A 187 -14.27 13.40 19.05
N PRO A 188 -14.51 14.70 19.34
CA PRO A 188 -15.83 15.31 19.13
C PRO A 188 -16.24 15.33 17.65
N LEU A 189 -15.29 15.57 16.74
CA LEU A 189 -15.55 15.59 15.30
C LEU A 189 -15.93 14.19 14.78
N ARG A 190 -15.27 13.14 15.28
CA ARG A 190 -15.59 11.76 14.94
C ARG A 190 -16.96 11.33 15.48
N GLN A 191 -17.35 11.76 16.68
CA GLN A 191 -18.70 11.49 17.18
C GLN A 191 -19.78 12.19 16.35
N LEU A 192 -19.54 13.46 15.95
CA LEU A 192 -20.44 14.19 15.07
C LEU A 192 -20.61 13.47 13.73
N ASP A 193 -19.50 13.04 13.12
CA ASP A 193 -19.52 12.31 11.85
C ASP A 193 -20.28 10.98 11.97
N ARG A 194 -19.98 10.17 13.01
CA ARG A 194 -20.68 8.92 13.30
C ARG A 194 -22.19 9.10 13.47
N LEU A 195 -22.63 10.15 14.16
CA LEU A 195 -24.06 10.46 14.31
C LEU A 195 -24.70 10.82 12.97
N ARG A 196 -24.04 11.66 12.16
CA ARG A 196 -24.54 12.05 10.84
C ARG A 196 -24.65 10.85 9.91
N TRP A 197 -23.63 9.98 9.91
CA TRP A 197 -23.63 8.73 9.16
C TRP A 197 -24.83 7.84 9.54
N LYS A 198 -25.05 7.60 10.84
CA LYS A 198 -26.20 6.83 11.34
C LYS A 198 -27.55 7.44 10.96
N LEU A 199 -27.61 8.76 10.76
CA LEU A 199 -28.81 9.48 10.33
C LEU A 199 -28.93 9.60 8.80
N GLY A 200 -28.07 8.93 8.02
CA GLY A 200 -28.05 9.02 6.55
C GLY A 200 -27.72 10.42 6.02
N ARG A 201 -27.10 11.27 6.84
CA ARG A 201 -26.72 12.63 6.47
C ARG A 201 -25.31 12.66 5.89
N ARG A 202 -25.09 13.54 4.92
CA ARG A 202 -23.75 13.81 4.37
C ARG A 202 -22.76 14.24 5.47
N PRO A 203 -21.45 14.00 5.33
CA PRO A 203 -20.43 14.49 6.26
C PRO A 203 -20.58 15.99 6.54
N ALA A 204 -20.18 16.42 7.74
CA ALA A 204 -20.18 17.84 8.06
C ALA A 204 -19.21 18.58 7.12
N LYS A 205 -19.61 19.74 6.59
CA LYS A 205 -18.71 20.54 5.75
C LYS A 205 -17.52 20.98 6.60
N SER A 206 -16.30 20.76 6.08
CA SER A 206 -15.09 21.23 6.74
C SER A 206 -15.15 22.74 6.95
N PRO A 207 -14.83 23.25 8.16
CA PRO A 207 -14.72 24.68 8.42
C PRO A 207 -13.53 25.33 7.72
N PHE A 208 -12.67 24.53 7.07
CA PHE A 208 -11.52 24.97 6.30
C PHE A 208 -11.48 24.36 4.90
N ARG A 209 -10.90 25.07 3.95
CA ARG A 209 -10.59 24.61 2.60
C ARG A 209 -9.12 24.94 2.32
N LEU A 210 -8.39 23.99 1.76
CA LEU A 210 -7.07 24.26 1.17
C LEU A 210 -7.28 24.85 -0.23
N THR A 211 -6.58 25.93 -0.56
CA THR A 211 -6.49 26.40 -1.95
C THR A 211 -5.50 25.55 -2.73
N ASP A 212 -5.52 25.64 -4.06
CA ASP A 212 -4.54 24.98 -4.93
C ASP A 212 -3.08 25.41 -4.62
N ALA A 213 -2.91 26.62 -4.10
CA ALA A 213 -1.63 27.13 -3.59
C ALA A 213 -1.24 26.64 -2.17
N GLY A 214 -2.01 25.74 -1.56
CA GLY A 214 -1.75 25.21 -0.21
C GLY A 214 -2.20 26.08 0.98
N GLU A 215 -2.88 27.21 0.74
CA GLU A 215 -3.36 28.09 1.81
C GLU A 215 -4.63 27.57 2.49
N LEU A 216 -4.64 27.56 3.83
CA LEU A 216 -5.82 27.19 4.61
C LEU A 216 -6.78 28.39 4.74
N ARG A 217 -7.96 28.31 4.12
CA ARG A 217 -9.02 29.33 4.17
C ARG A 217 -10.23 28.87 4.97
N ALA A 218 -10.80 29.77 5.76
CA ALA A 218 -12.06 29.51 6.45
C ALA A 218 -13.23 29.46 5.47
N THR A 219 -14.08 28.44 5.61
CA THR A 219 -15.31 28.28 4.80
C THR A 219 -16.53 28.89 5.49
N GLY A 220 -16.39 29.40 6.71
CA GLY A 220 -17.49 30.00 7.48
C GLY A 220 -17.05 30.64 8.80
N PRO A 221 -18.02 31.08 9.63
CA PRO A 221 -17.75 31.78 10.90
C PRO A 221 -16.88 30.98 11.87
N VAL A 222 -17.14 29.67 11.99
CA VAL A 222 -16.36 28.75 12.84
C VAL A 222 -14.91 28.67 12.38
N GLY A 223 -14.68 28.50 11.07
CA GLY A 223 -13.33 28.47 10.51
C GLY A 223 -12.57 29.78 10.73
N ARG A 224 -13.25 30.93 10.62
CA ARG A 224 -12.64 32.25 10.88
C ARG A 224 -12.22 32.38 12.34
N ALA A 225 -13.08 31.97 13.28
CA ALA A 225 -12.77 31.98 14.70
C ALA A 225 -11.59 31.07 15.04
N CYS A 226 -11.53 29.86 14.46
CA CYS A 226 -10.42 28.93 14.67
C CYS A 226 -9.10 29.45 14.09
N LEU A 227 -9.10 30.02 12.88
CA LEU A 227 -7.90 30.61 12.28
C LEU A 227 -7.39 31.82 13.08
N ALA A 228 -8.30 32.66 13.60
CA ALA A 228 -7.94 33.75 14.49
C ALA A 228 -7.28 33.21 15.78
N ALA A 229 -7.89 32.22 16.43
CA ALA A 229 -7.35 31.61 17.64
C ALA A 229 -5.99 30.91 17.43
N ALA A 230 -5.78 30.30 16.26
CA ALA A 230 -4.49 29.69 15.90
C ALA A 230 -3.39 30.74 15.69
N ARG A 231 -3.72 31.89 15.07
CA ARG A 231 -2.79 33.03 14.91
C ARG A 231 -2.42 33.66 16.25
N PHE A 232 -3.33 33.68 17.22
CA PHE A 232 -3.06 34.15 18.59
C PHE A 232 -2.13 33.24 19.41
N ARG A 233 -1.90 31.98 18.98
CA ARG A 233 -1.04 31.00 19.68
C ARG A 233 0.30 30.76 18.98
N GLY A 234 0.69 31.59 18.03
CA GLY A 234 1.86 31.35 17.19
C GLY A 234 3.20 31.42 17.92
N THR A 235 3.79 30.26 18.26
CA THR A 235 5.22 29.91 18.06
C THR A 235 5.55 28.41 18.24
N ARG A 236 4.58 27.48 18.22
CA ARG A 236 4.88 26.04 18.09
C ARG A 236 4.08 25.36 16.99
N PRO A 237 4.72 24.65 16.04
CA PRO A 237 4.02 23.88 15.04
C PRO A 237 3.24 22.74 15.71
N LEU A 238 1.94 22.64 15.40
CA LEU A 238 1.00 21.66 15.98
C LEU A 238 1.15 20.24 15.39
N LEU A 239 2.15 20.02 14.52
CA LEU A 239 2.31 18.80 13.74
C LEU A 239 3.80 18.48 13.53
N THR A 240 4.57 18.29 14.61
CA THR A 240 5.82 17.49 14.62
C THR A 240 6.27 17.35 16.07
N ASP A 241 5.86 16.27 16.75
CA ASP A 241 6.76 15.65 17.73
C ASP A 241 7.36 14.45 17.01
N SER A 242 8.53 14.65 16.43
CA SER A 242 9.40 13.53 16.06
C SER A 242 9.71 12.76 17.34
N ALA A 243 9.33 11.49 17.39
CA ALA A 243 9.77 10.59 18.45
C ALA A 243 11.30 10.62 18.55
N PRO A 244 11.87 10.65 19.77
CA PRO A 244 13.32 10.58 19.93
C PRO A 244 13.84 9.23 19.41
N ARG A 245 14.97 9.29 18.69
CA ARG A 245 15.73 8.13 18.22
C ARG A 245 16.31 7.34 19.39
#